data_AF-A0A429GMF9-F1
#
_entry.id   AF-A0A429GMF9-F1
#
_cell.length_a   1.000
_cell.length_b   1.000
_cell.length_c   1.000
_cell.angle_alpha   90.00
_cell.angle_beta   90.00
_cell.angle_gamma   90.00
#
_symmetry.space_group_name_H-M   'P 1'
#
loop_
_entity.id
_entity.type
_entity.pdbx_description
1 polymer ?
#
loop_
_entity_poly.entity_id
_entity_poly.type
_entity_poly.pdbx_seq_one_letter_code
_entity_poly.pdbx_strand_id
1 'polypeptide(L)'
;MWLDKLCKLCLVHSRTKDLIDLGCSEKVPQLLRFLADVMGKSRTEAFSESFDYIKVLLNSADPYKERKKELNKATEPVAYNIRRCLAHKSWNLKEALRISAAANIIDTSVLGYESRDLVEAIWEKPALEEHIEIPKNVYIILDNAGEALIDVVLA
;
A
#
# COMPACT_ATOMS: atom_id res chain seq x y z
N MET A 1 6.29 18.99 -7.76
CA MET A 1 5.04 19.78 -7.62
C MET A 1 4.09 19.04 -6.69
N TRP A 2 3.39 19.75 -5.80
CA TRP A 2 2.32 19.16 -4.97
C TRP A 2 1.05 19.07 -5.82
N LEU A 3 0.44 17.89 -5.91
CA LEU A 3 -0.68 17.62 -6.82
C LEU A 3 -2.02 18.14 -6.28
N ASP A 4 -2.18 18.16 -4.95
CA ASP A 4 -3.40 18.57 -4.27
C ASP A 4 -3.09 19.26 -2.93
N LYS A 5 -3.97 20.17 -2.48
CA LYS A 5 -3.82 20.90 -1.20
C LYS A 5 -3.81 19.96 0.02
N LEU A 6 -4.49 18.82 -0.06
CA LEU A 6 -4.59 17.81 0.97
C LEU A 6 -3.35 16.90 1.04
N CYS A 7 -2.47 16.89 0.04
CA CYS A 7 -1.29 16.02 0.03
C CYS A 7 -0.38 16.25 1.26
N LYS A 8 -0.25 17.50 1.71
CA LYS A 8 0.53 17.83 2.90
C LYS A 8 -0.15 17.34 4.18
N LEU A 9 -1.47 17.45 4.26
CA LEU A 9 -2.24 16.92 5.39
C LEU A 9 -2.17 15.39 5.43
N CYS A 10 -2.24 14.73 4.27
CA CYS A 10 -2.06 13.28 4.15
C CYS A 10 -0.66 12.85 4.64
N LEU A 11 0.39 13.61 4.30
CA LEU A 11 1.74 13.35 4.81
C LEU A 11 1.79 13.47 6.34
N VAL A 12 1.28 14.56 6.92
CA VAL A 12 1.23 14.73 8.39
C VAL A 12 0.46 13.59 9.04
N HIS A 13 -0.74 13.31 8.56
CA HIS A 13 -1.62 12.30 9.12
C HIS A 13 -0.98 10.91 9.07
N SER A 14 -0.51 10.48 7.89
CA SER A 14 0.08 9.15 7.70
C SER A 14 1.33 8.94 8.56
N ARG A 15 2.27 9.89 8.60
CA ARG A 15 3.50 9.75 9.39
C ARG A 15 3.23 9.80 10.90
N THR A 16 2.29 10.63 11.33
CA THR A 16 1.89 10.71 12.75
C THR A 16 1.20 9.43 13.18
N LYS A 17 0.27 8.93 12.35
CA LYS A 17 -0.40 7.65 12.58
C LYS A 17 0.61 6.51 12.67
N ASP A 18 1.61 6.47 11.80
CA ASP A 18 2.65 5.45 11.86
C ASP A 18 3.40 5.46 13.19
N LEU A 19 3.80 6.61 13.72
CA LEU A 19 4.43 6.66 15.05
C LEU A 19 3.50 6.18 16.16
N ILE A 20 2.21 6.51 16.09
CA ILE A 20 1.22 6.06 17.07
C ILE A 20 1.06 4.53 17.00
N ASP A 21 0.87 3.98 15.79
CA ASP A 21 0.70 2.55 15.56
C ASP A 21 1.97 1.76 15.94
N LEU A 22 3.15 2.37 15.85
CA LEU A 22 4.44 1.83 16.31
C LEU A 22 4.70 2.04 17.82
N GLY A 23 3.74 2.58 18.57
CA GLY A 23 3.85 2.80 20.02
C GLY A 23 4.84 3.90 20.42
N CYS A 24 5.14 4.82 19.50
CA CYS A 24 6.17 5.86 19.62
C CYS A 24 5.55 7.27 19.53
N SER A 25 4.35 7.46 20.10
CA SER A 25 3.58 8.71 19.99
C SER A 25 4.28 9.90 20.65
N GLU A 26 5.19 9.66 21.60
CA GLU A 26 6.02 10.67 22.24
C GLU A 26 7.00 11.35 21.26
N LYS A 27 7.30 10.72 20.12
CA LYS A 27 8.20 11.24 19.08
C LYS A 27 7.52 12.10 18.02
N VAL A 28 6.19 12.25 18.09
CA VAL A 28 5.42 13.07 17.15
C VAL A 28 5.92 14.52 17.07
N PRO A 29 6.30 15.21 18.17
CA PRO A 29 6.84 16.57 18.06
C PRO A 29 8.13 16.65 17.23
N GLN A 30 9.05 15.68 17.33
CA GLN A 30 10.26 15.63 16.50
C GLN A 30 9.91 15.41 15.03
N LEU A 31 8.91 14.55 14.75
CA LEU A 31 8.42 14.32 13.40
C LEU A 31 7.81 15.59 12.79
N LEU A 32 6.94 16.30 13.52
CA LEU A 32 6.27 17.49 12.99
C LEU A 32 7.27 18.61 12.65
N ARG A 33 8.35 18.76 13.43
CA ARG A 33 9.44 19.70 13.10
C ARG A 33 10.12 19.32 11.79
N PHE A 34 10.51 18.06 11.63
CA PHE A 34 11.09 17.57 10.39
C PHE A 34 10.15 17.75 9.19
N LEU A 35 8.87 17.45 9.37
CA LEU A 35 7.87 17.58 8.30
C LEU A 35 7.66 19.02 7.84
N ALA A 36 7.75 19.99 8.75
CA ALA A 36 7.67 21.41 8.41
C ALA A 36 8.76 21.81 7.40
N ASP A 37 9.98 21.29 7.59
CA ASP A 37 11.11 21.57 6.70
C ASP A 37 10.97 20.86 5.36
N VAL A 38 10.64 19.56 5.38
CA VAL A 38 10.60 18.73 4.17
C VAL A 38 9.44 19.09 3.22
N MET A 39 8.37 19.70 3.74
CA MET A 39 7.22 20.13 2.94
C MET A 39 7.51 21.28 1.97
N GLY A 40 8.69 21.91 2.07
CA GLY A 40 9.20 22.83 1.06
C GLY A 40 9.65 22.15 -0.24
N LYS A 41 9.91 20.85 -0.20
CA LYS A 41 10.37 20.05 -1.35
C LYS A 41 9.23 19.58 -2.25
N SER A 42 9.54 18.76 -3.27
CA SER A 42 8.52 18.09 -4.06
C SER A 42 7.75 17.05 -3.22
N ARG A 43 6.54 16.70 -3.65
CA ARG A 43 5.73 15.65 -2.99
C ARG A 43 6.51 14.35 -2.82
N THR A 44 7.11 13.86 -3.89
CA THR A 44 7.82 12.56 -3.88
C THR A 44 8.99 12.58 -2.89
N GLU A 45 9.81 13.63 -2.94
CA GLU A 45 10.93 13.79 -1.99
C GLU A 45 10.43 13.89 -0.55
N ALA A 46 9.39 14.69 -0.30
CA ALA A 46 8.84 14.86 1.05
C ALA A 46 8.31 13.54 1.65
N PHE A 47 7.60 12.74 0.86
CA PHE A 47 7.12 11.43 1.29
C PHE A 47 8.30 10.47 1.51
N SER A 48 9.23 10.35 0.55
CA SER A 48 10.38 9.44 0.65
C SER A 48 11.26 9.77 1.86
N GLU A 49 11.66 11.03 2.01
CA GLU A 49 12.54 11.44 3.11
C GLU A 49 11.85 11.30 4.48
N SER A 50 10.53 11.47 4.54
CA SER A 50 9.79 11.24 5.79
C SER A 50 9.80 9.78 6.23
N PHE A 51 9.82 8.81 5.31
CA PHE A 51 9.99 7.39 5.65
C PHE A 51 11.39 7.11 6.21
N ASP A 52 12.41 7.66 5.57
CA ASP A 52 13.79 7.49 6.04
C ASP A 52 14.02 8.17 7.38
N TYR A 53 13.37 9.31 7.63
CA TYR A 53 13.41 9.96 8.93
C TYR A 53 12.79 9.09 10.03
N ILE A 54 11.69 8.38 9.78
CA ILE A 54 11.11 7.44 10.76
C ILE A 54 12.12 6.34 11.11
N LYS A 55 12.83 5.78 10.13
CA LYS A 55 13.88 4.76 10.36
C LYS A 55 14.97 5.29 11.29
N VAL A 56 15.45 6.51 11.04
CA VAL A 56 16.47 7.18 11.86
C VAL A 56 15.93 7.48 13.26
N LEU A 57 14.74 8.06 13.35
CA LEU A 57 14.12 8.49 14.61
C LEU A 57 13.85 7.32 15.58
N LEU A 58 13.58 6.14 15.01
CA LEU A 58 13.33 4.89 15.75
C LEU A 58 14.57 3.99 15.83
N ASN A 59 15.70 4.40 15.24
CA ASN A 59 16.92 3.58 15.14
C ASN A 59 16.64 2.15 14.64
N SER A 60 15.81 2.04 13.59
CA SER A 60 15.38 0.76 13.02
C SER A 60 15.48 0.80 11.50
N ALA A 61 16.13 -0.21 10.92
CA ALA A 61 16.26 -0.35 9.47
C ALA A 61 14.90 -0.63 8.80
N ASP A 62 13.98 -1.28 9.52
CA ASP A 62 12.63 -1.60 9.04
C ASP A 62 11.60 -1.51 10.18
N PRO A 63 11.13 -0.29 10.52
CA PRO A 63 10.13 -0.08 11.57
C PRO A 63 8.82 -0.83 11.33
N TYR A 64 8.50 -1.13 10.07
CA TYR A 64 7.21 -1.69 9.65
C TYR A 64 7.20 -3.21 9.54
N LYS A 65 8.30 -3.88 9.91
CA LYS A 65 8.50 -5.32 9.69
C LYS A 65 7.35 -6.18 10.23
N GLU A 66 6.93 -5.95 11.47
CA GLU A 66 5.87 -6.77 12.09
C GLU A 66 4.50 -6.49 11.45
N ARG A 67 4.17 -5.22 11.20
CA ARG A 67 2.95 -4.86 10.47
C ARG A 67 2.89 -5.52 9.08
N LYS A 68 4.01 -5.53 8.34
CA LYS A 68 4.10 -6.22 7.04
C LYS A 68 3.86 -7.73 7.16
N LYS A 69 4.37 -8.37 8.21
CA LYS A 69 4.09 -9.81 8.47
C LYS A 69 2.63 -10.05 8.80
N GLU A 70 2.02 -9.20 9.61
CA GLU A 70 0.59 -9.30 9.96
C GLU A 70 -0.29 -9.15 8.72
N LEU A 71 -0.01 -8.16 7.87
CA LEU A 71 -0.69 -7.98 6.59
C LEU A 71 -0.52 -9.22 5.70
N ASN A 72 0.70 -9.69 5.49
CA ASN A 72 0.93 -10.90 4.69
C ASN A 72 0.17 -12.12 5.24
N LYS A 73 0.20 -12.33 6.55
CA LYS A 73 -0.51 -13.44 7.21
C LYS A 73 -2.03 -13.33 7.05
N ALA A 74 -2.58 -12.12 7.14
CA ALA A 74 -4.01 -11.88 6.91
C ALA A 74 -4.39 -12.13 5.44
N THR A 75 -3.49 -11.85 4.51
CA THR A 75 -3.73 -12.02 3.07
C THR A 75 -3.47 -13.44 2.55
N GLU A 76 -2.71 -14.28 3.25
CA GLU A 76 -2.39 -15.66 2.84
C GLU A 76 -3.62 -16.51 2.44
N PRO A 77 -4.71 -16.57 3.22
CA PRO A 77 -5.91 -17.32 2.83
C PRO A 77 -6.58 -16.76 1.56
N VAL A 78 -6.55 -15.44 1.40
CA VAL A 78 -7.12 -14.75 0.23
C VAL A 78 -6.31 -15.09 -1.03
N ALA A 79 -4.98 -15.01 -0.94
CA ALA A 79 -4.06 -15.39 -2.02
C ALA A 79 -4.25 -16.86 -2.43
N TYR A 80 -4.44 -17.76 -1.46
CA TYR A 80 -4.75 -19.17 -1.73
C TYR A 80 -6.07 -19.34 -2.52
N ASN A 81 -7.13 -18.63 -2.12
CA ASN A 81 -8.43 -18.68 -2.81
C ASN A 81 -8.35 -18.10 -4.22
N ILE A 82 -7.63 -17.00 -4.41
CA ILE A 82 -7.38 -16.39 -5.73
C ILE A 82 -6.67 -17.37 -6.65
N ARG A 83 -5.60 -18.02 -6.17
CA ARG A 83 -4.87 -19.03 -6.95
C ARG A 83 -5.79 -20.16 -7.42
N ARG A 84 -6.66 -20.66 -6.53
CA ARG A 84 -7.65 -21.69 -6.89
C ARG A 84 -8.65 -21.19 -7.93
N CYS A 85 -9.18 -19.98 -7.76
CA CYS A 85 -10.12 -19.36 -8.69
C CYS A 85 -9.49 -19.21 -10.09
N LEU A 86 -8.28 -18.67 -10.17
CA LEU A 86 -7.56 -18.49 -11.43
C LEU A 86 -7.23 -19.83 -12.08
N ALA A 87 -6.82 -20.84 -11.31
CA ALA A 87 -6.59 -22.19 -11.85
C ALA A 87 -7.87 -22.77 -12.49
N HIS A 88 -9.04 -22.63 -11.85
CA HIS A 88 -10.32 -23.05 -12.44
C HIS A 88 -10.69 -22.27 -13.70
N LYS A 89 -10.26 -21.01 -13.80
CA LYS A 89 -10.45 -20.15 -14.98
C LYS A 89 -9.32 -20.27 -16.01
N SER A 90 -8.47 -21.30 -15.92
CA SER A 90 -7.32 -21.52 -16.81
C SER A 90 -6.39 -20.31 -16.91
N TRP A 91 -6.16 -19.65 -15.77
CA TRP A 91 -5.30 -18.47 -15.66
C TRP A 91 -5.71 -17.35 -16.63
N ASN A 92 -7.02 -17.08 -16.71
CA ASN A 92 -7.53 -15.98 -17.51
C ASN A 92 -6.86 -14.65 -17.07
N LEU A 93 -6.02 -14.12 -17.96
CA LEU A 93 -5.16 -12.99 -17.65
C LEU A 93 -5.93 -11.70 -17.36
N LYS A 94 -7.08 -11.52 -18.01
CA LYS A 94 -7.97 -10.39 -17.73
C LYS A 94 -8.51 -10.45 -16.30
N GLU A 95 -8.88 -11.64 -15.84
CA GLU A 95 -9.32 -11.83 -14.45
C GLU A 95 -8.18 -11.65 -13.45
N ALA A 96 -6.99 -12.16 -13.76
CA ALA A 96 -5.79 -11.96 -12.94
C ALA A 96 -5.50 -10.46 -12.73
N LEU A 97 -5.48 -9.66 -13.81
CA LEU A 97 -5.24 -8.22 -13.73
C LEU A 97 -6.33 -7.47 -12.97
N ARG A 98 -7.60 -7.89 -13.08
CA ARG A 98 -8.69 -7.30 -12.27
C ARG A 98 -8.47 -7.54 -10.78
N ILE A 99 -8.08 -8.75 -10.41
CA ILE A 99 -7.81 -9.11 -9.02
C ILE A 99 -6.62 -8.32 -8.48
N SER A 100 -5.55 -8.15 -9.28
CA SER A 100 -4.41 -7.26 -8.94
C SER A 100 -4.88 -5.85 -8.64
N ALA A 101 -5.67 -5.26 -9.56
CA ALA A 101 -6.18 -3.90 -9.38
C ALA A 101 -7.09 -3.75 -8.15
N ALA A 102 -7.89 -4.77 -7.82
CA ALA A 102 -8.73 -4.77 -6.63
C ALA A 102 -7.94 -4.98 -5.32
N ALA A 103 -6.78 -5.66 -5.39
CA ALA A 103 -5.90 -5.90 -4.24
C ALA A 103 -5.28 -4.61 -3.66
N ASN A 104 -5.31 -3.50 -4.39
CA ASN A 104 -4.90 -2.20 -3.85
C ASN A 104 -5.82 -1.70 -2.71
N ILE A 105 -7.03 -2.26 -2.58
CA ILE A 105 -7.95 -1.96 -1.45
C ILE A 105 -7.42 -2.51 -0.10
N ILE A 106 -6.43 -3.41 -0.14
CA ILE A 106 -5.88 -4.09 1.04
C ILE A 106 -5.13 -3.13 1.97
N ASP A 107 -4.54 -2.07 1.43
CA ASP A 107 -3.93 -1.00 2.24
C ASP A 107 -4.91 0.17 2.40
N THR A 108 -5.58 0.22 3.55
CA THR A 108 -6.59 1.23 3.89
C THR A 108 -6.01 2.46 4.59
N SER A 109 -4.68 2.64 4.58
CA SER A 109 -4.02 3.76 5.28
C SER A 109 -4.31 5.17 4.71
N VAL A 110 -5.11 5.25 3.63
CA VAL A 110 -5.59 6.50 3.05
C VAL A 110 -6.66 7.14 3.94
N LEU A 111 -6.45 8.40 4.31
CA LEU A 111 -7.37 9.19 5.13
C LEU A 111 -8.79 9.19 4.52
N GLY A 112 -9.77 8.71 5.30
CA GLY A 112 -11.18 8.68 4.91
C GLY A 112 -11.66 7.37 4.28
N TYR A 113 -10.83 6.34 4.20
CA TYR A 113 -11.22 5.02 3.71
C TYR A 113 -11.47 4.04 4.87
N GLU A 114 -12.65 3.41 4.91
CA GLU A 114 -13.00 2.36 5.89
C GLU A 114 -12.85 0.97 5.25
N SER A 115 -12.21 0.04 5.98
CA SER A 115 -11.98 -1.32 5.50
C SER A 115 -13.30 -2.09 5.32
N ARG A 116 -13.53 -2.61 4.11
CA ARG A 116 -14.51 -3.68 3.86
C ARG A 116 -13.90 -5.04 4.20
N ASP A 117 -14.71 -6.10 4.20
CA ASP A 117 -14.20 -7.48 4.24
C ASP A 117 -13.30 -7.70 3.01
N LEU A 118 -12.03 -7.95 3.27
CA LEU A 118 -10.97 -8.22 2.29
C LEU A 118 -11.37 -9.31 1.29
N VAL A 119 -12.11 -10.32 1.75
CA VAL A 119 -12.55 -11.44 0.92
C VAL A 119 -13.60 -10.98 -0.08
N GLU A 120 -14.47 -10.04 0.26
CA GLU A 120 -15.51 -9.54 -0.63
C GLU A 120 -14.98 -8.45 -1.56
N ALA A 121 -14.17 -7.53 -1.01
CA ALA A 121 -13.66 -6.37 -1.73
C ALA A 121 -12.77 -6.75 -2.93
N ILE A 122 -12.02 -7.84 -2.84
CA ILE A 122 -11.11 -8.28 -3.92
C ILE A 122 -11.83 -8.79 -5.18
N TRP A 123 -13.13 -9.08 -5.07
CA TRP A 123 -13.97 -9.47 -6.22
C TRP A 123 -14.77 -8.31 -6.79
N GLU A 124 -14.70 -7.13 -6.18
CA GLU A 124 -15.33 -5.93 -6.74
C GLU A 124 -14.65 -5.57 -8.06
N LYS A 125 -15.46 -5.23 -9.06
CA LYS A 125 -14.92 -4.79 -10.35
C LYS A 125 -14.29 -3.41 -10.18
N PRO A 126 -13.10 -3.17 -10.76
CA PRO A 126 -12.53 -1.84 -10.77
C PRO A 126 -13.49 -0.86 -11.46
N ALA A 127 -13.59 0.37 -10.93
CA ALA A 127 -14.47 1.40 -11.45
C ALA A 127 -14.13 1.82 -12.89
N LEU A 128 -12.86 1.64 -13.28
CA LEU A 128 -12.36 1.87 -14.63
C LEU A 128 -11.61 0.62 -15.09
N GLU A 129 -12.03 0.06 -16.22
CA GLU A 129 -11.38 -1.07 -16.87
C GLU A 129 -11.09 -0.69 -18.32
N GLU A 130 -9.84 -0.36 -18.63
CA GLU A 130 -9.42 -0.12 -20.00
C GLU A 130 -9.09 -1.44 -20.71
N HIS A 131 -9.32 -1.48 -22.02
CA HIS A 131 -8.89 -2.61 -22.82
C HIS A 131 -7.43 -2.44 -23.21
N ILE A 132 -6.57 -3.32 -22.71
CA ILE A 132 -5.13 -3.27 -22.97
C ILE A 132 -4.75 -4.54 -23.75
N GLU A 133 -4.15 -4.38 -24.93
CA GLU A 133 -3.45 -5.49 -25.58
C GLU A 133 -2.20 -5.83 -24.76
N ILE A 134 -2.15 -7.06 -24.25
CA ILE A 134 -1.10 -7.43 -23.30
C ILE A 134 0.17 -7.80 -24.07
N PRO A 135 1.30 -7.10 -23.82
CA PRO A 135 2.55 -7.38 -24.52
C PRO A 135 3.14 -8.73 -24.12
N LYS A 136 4.05 -9.26 -24.94
CA LYS A 136 4.75 -10.54 -24.67
C LYS A 136 5.55 -10.54 -23.36
N ASN A 137 6.04 -9.37 -22.95
CA ASN A 137 6.81 -9.19 -21.72
C ASN A 137 6.08 -8.20 -20.82
N VAL A 138 5.81 -8.60 -19.59
CA VAL A 138 5.12 -7.79 -18.58
C VAL A 138 6.04 -7.68 -17.36
N TYR A 139 6.21 -6.46 -16.86
CA TYR A 139 6.90 -6.19 -15.61
C TYR A 139 5.86 -5.70 -14.60
N ILE A 140 5.82 -6.35 -13.43
CA ILE A 140 4.93 -5.97 -12.34
C ILE A 140 5.75 -5.16 -11.33
N ILE A 141 5.31 -3.93 -11.05
CA ILE A 141 5.89 -3.08 -10.02
C ILE A 141 5.01 -3.23 -8.79
N LEU A 142 5.58 -3.80 -7.72
CA LEU A 142 4.89 -4.02 -6.45
C LEU A 142 4.85 -2.74 -5.62
N ASP A 143 3.83 -2.59 -4.78
CA ASP A 143 3.69 -1.45 -3.87
C ASP A 143 3.69 -1.91 -2.40
N ASN A 144 2.54 -2.36 -1.87
CA ASN A 144 2.39 -2.63 -0.44
C ASN A 144 2.52 -4.11 -0.05
N ALA A 145 2.90 -4.37 1.20
CA ALA A 145 2.82 -5.71 1.78
C ALA A 145 1.35 -6.15 1.90
N GLY A 146 1.07 -7.43 1.78
CA GLY A 146 -0.30 -7.94 1.57
C GLY A 146 -0.69 -7.93 0.09
N GLU A 147 -0.81 -6.76 -0.53
CA GLU A 147 -1.08 -6.62 -1.98
C GLU A 147 -0.04 -7.37 -2.83
N ALA A 148 1.24 -7.17 -2.54
CA ALA A 148 2.33 -7.85 -3.24
C ALA A 148 2.23 -9.39 -3.17
N LEU A 149 1.63 -9.95 -2.12
CA LEU A 149 1.43 -11.40 -2.02
C LEU A 149 0.40 -11.89 -3.05
N ILE A 150 -0.60 -11.07 -3.35
CA ILE A 150 -1.59 -11.35 -4.40
C ILE A 150 -0.97 -11.15 -5.77
N ASP A 151 -0.22 -10.07 -5.99
CA ASP A 151 0.42 -9.81 -7.28
C ASP A 151 1.41 -10.92 -7.68
N VAL A 152 2.14 -11.47 -6.70
CA VAL A 152 3.03 -12.62 -6.91
C VAL A 152 2.26 -13.90 -7.30
N VAL A 153 0.97 -14.04 -6.96
CA VAL A 153 0.16 -15.14 -7.50
C VAL A 153 -0.02 -15.02 -9.01
N LEU A 154 0.04 -13.80 -9.55
CA LEU A 154 -0.24 -13.49 -10.95
C LEU A 154 1.01 -13.50 -11.84
N ALA A 155 2.21 -13.49 -11.22
CA ALA A 155 3.51 -13.56 -11.87
C ALA A 155 3.92 -15.01 -12.18
#